data_AF-A0A812FP85-F1
#
_entry.id   AF-A0A812FP85-F1
#
_cell.length_a   1.000
_cell.length_b   1.000
_cell.length_c   1.000
_cell.angle_alpha   90.00
_cell.angle_beta   90.00
_cell.angle_gamma   90.00
#
_symmetry.space_group_name_H-M   'P 1'
#
loop_
_entity.id
_entity.type
_entity.pdbx_description
1 polymer ?
#
loop_
_entity_poly.entity_id
_entity_poly.type
_entity_poly.pdbx_seq_one_letter_code
_entity_poly.pdbx_strand_id
1 'polypeptide(L)' 'MKKFMLGEETLLDSESAEYFWIRWMVGERYSANKVCGAITKAFGGDQETSAAMLNVALGKQTKYSLVELVKSKQSPVHM' A
#
# COMPACT_ATOMS: atom_id res chain seq x y z
N MET A 1 -2.52 12.23 -10.42
CA MET A 1 -2.36 11.07 -9.50
C MET A 1 -2.39 11.59 -8.07
N LYS A 2 -3.12 10.97 -7.13
CA LYS A 2 -3.12 11.45 -5.73
C LYS A 2 -1.83 10.99 -5.04
N LYS A 3 -1.23 11.86 -4.22
CA LYS A 3 -0.09 11.48 -3.38
C LYS A 3 -0.49 10.32 -2.46
N PHE A 4 0.41 9.36 -2.27
CA PHE A 4 0.23 8.30 -1.29
C PHE A 4 0.59 8.85 0.09
N MET A 5 -0.32 8.75 1.06
CA MET A 5 -0.26 9.51 2.30
C MET A 5 0.52 8.82 3.42
N LEU A 6 0.76 7.51 3.31
CA LEU A 6 1.51 6.77 4.33
C LEU A 6 3.01 7.06 4.25
N GLY A 7 3.61 7.29 5.41
CA GLY A 7 5.04 7.51 5.57
C GLY A 7 5.84 6.21 5.54
N GLU A 8 7.16 6.34 5.36
CA GLU A 8 8.08 5.20 5.33
C GLU A 8 8.05 4.38 6.64
N GLU A 9 7.93 5.05 7.78
CA GLU A 9 7.77 4.41 9.10
C GLU A 9 6.59 3.44 9.14
N THR A 10 5.42 3.85 8.63
CA THR A 10 4.21 3.02 8.56
C THR A 10 4.37 1.86 7.57
N LEU A 11 5.03 2.11 6.43
CA LEU A 11 5.23 1.09 5.40
C LEU A 11 6.25 0.03 5.82
N LEU A 12 7.19 0.39 6.70
CA LEU A 12 8.20 -0.53 7.24
C LEU A 12 7.73 -1.29 8.49
N ASP A 13 6.67 -0.84 9.16
CA ASP A 13 6.08 -1.55 10.30
C ASP A 13 5.08 -2.62 9.83
N SER A 14 5.30 -3.90 10.16
CA SER A 14 4.38 -5.01 9.77
C SER A 14 3.08 -4.99 10.57
N GLU A 15 3.17 -4.44 11.77
CA GLU A 15 2.15 -4.46 12.80
C GLU A 15 1.35 -3.15 12.83
N SER A 16 1.58 -2.27 11.84
CA SER A 16 0.83 -1.05 11.68
C SER A 16 -0.66 -1.33 11.52
N ALA A 17 -1.48 -0.38 11.99
CA ALA A 17 -2.94 -0.48 11.93
C ALA A 17 -3.43 -0.67 10.49
N GLU A 18 -2.72 -0.10 9.52
CA GLU A 18 -3.01 -0.20 8.10
C GLU A 18 -2.81 -1.62 7.57
N TYR A 19 -1.72 -2.29 7.91
CA TYR A 19 -1.53 -3.69 7.52
C TYR A 19 -2.47 -4.62 8.27
N PHE A 20 -2.75 -4.35 9.54
CA PHE A 20 -3.77 -5.08 10.29
C PHE A 20 -5.14 -4.98 9.58
N TRP A 21 -5.55 -3.76 9.22
CA TRP A 21 -6.81 -3.51 8.52
C TRP A 21 -6.88 -4.22 7.15
N ILE A 22 -5.78 -4.22 6.39
CA ILE A 22 -5.72 -4.94 5.11
C ILE A 22 -5.85 -6.46 5.33
N ARG A 23 -5.11 -7.03 6.29
CA ARG A 23 -5.21 -8.45 6.63
C ARG A 23 -6.61 -8.82 7.10
N TRP A 24 -7.25 -7.94 7.87
CA TRP A 24 -8.63 -8.13 8.31
C TRP A 24 -9.60 -8.19 7.13
N MET A 25 -9.55 -7.24 6.17
CA MET A 25 -10.41 -7.28 4.98
C MET A 25 -10.21 -8.55 4.13
N VAL A 26 -8.96 -9.03 4.03
CA VAL A 26 -8.65 -10.30 3.35
C VAL A 26 -9.26 -11.49 4.12
N GLY A 27 -9.17 -11.49 5.45
CA GLY A 27 -9.81 -12.49 6.31
C GLY A 27 -11.32 -12.55 6.11
N GLU A 28 -11.96 -11.39 5.95
CA GLU A 28 -13.38 -11.22 5.62
C GLU A 28 -13.73 -11.55 4.15
N ARG A 29 -12.80 -12.14 3.38
CA ARG A 29 -13.01 -12.60 2.00
C ARG A 29 -13.34 -11.48 0.99
N TYR A 30 -12.91 -10.26 1.24
CA TYR A 30 -13.02 -9.18 0.26
C TYR A 30 -12.15 -9.51 -0.96
N SER A 31 -12.64 -9.22 -2.17
CA SER A 31 -11.83 -9.42 -3.38
C SER A 31 -10.63 -8.48 -3.41
N ALA A 32 -9.54 -8.89 -4.06
CA ALA A 32 -8.33 -8.07 -4.19
C ALA A 32 -8.64 -6.68 -4.78
N ASN A 33 -9.52 -6.62 -5.79
CA ASN A 33 -9.96 -5.35 -6.39
C ASN A 33 -10.67 -4.44 -5.37
N LYS A 34 -11.51 -5.02 -4.50
CA LYS A 34 -12.22 -4.27 -3.45
C LYS A 34 -11.25 -3.76 -2.39
N VAL A 35 -10.28 -4.59 -1.98
CA VAL A 35 -9.23 -4.21 -1.04
C VAL A 35 -8.33 -3.11 -1.61
N CYS A 36 -7.81 -3.27 -2.82
CA CYS A 36 -7.01 -2.24 -3.49
C CYS A 36 -7.79 -0.93 -3.64
N GLY A 37 -9.07 -1.00 -4.03
CA GLY A 37 -9.92 0.19 -4.11
C GLY A 37 -10.14 0.88 -2.75
N ALA A 38 -10.22 0.11 -1.66
CA ALA A 38 -10.29 0.66 -0.31
C ALA A 38 -8.97 1.33 0.10
N ILE A 39 -7.83 0.70 -0.18
CA ILE A 39 -6.48 1.25 0.06
C ILE A 39 -6.30 2.57 -0.71
N THR A 40 -6.64 2.60 -2.01
CA THR A 40 -6.54 3.83 -2.82
C THR A 40 -7.42 4.95 -2.27
N LYS A 41 -8.63 4.63 -1.79
CA LYS A 41 -9.54 5.63 -1.21
C LYS A 41 -9.05 6.17 0.13
N ALA A 42 -8.47 5.31 0.97
CA ALA A 42 -8.00 5.67 2.31
C ALA A 42 -6.67 6.43 2.27
N PHE A 43 -5.71 5.97 1.46
CA PHE A 43 -4.33 6.44 1.51
C PHE A 43 -3.87 7.16 0.24
N GLY A 44 -4.73 7.26 -0.78
CA GLY A 44 -4.38 7.84 -2.07
C GLY A 44 -3.49 6.91 -2.91
N GLY A 45 -2.56 7.49 -3.67
CA GLY A 45 -1.75 6.74 -4.62
C GLY A 45 -2.55 6.26 -5.84
N ASP A 46 -2.08 5.15 -6.42
CA ASP A 46 -2.72 4.48 -7.54
C ASP A 46 -2.92 2.98 -7.28
N GLN A 47 -3.48 2.30 -8.30
CA GLN A 47 -3.79 0.88 -8.22
C GLN A 47 -2.55 0.01 -8.01
N GLU A 48 -1.40 0.41 -8.57
CA GLU A 48 -0.15 -0.35 -8.43
C GLU A 48 0.41 -0.21 -7.00
N THR A 49 0.44 1.00 -6.43
CA THR A 49 0.83 1.19 -5.02
C THR A 49 -0.10 0.42 -4.09
N SER A 50 -1.41 0.42 -4.39
CA SER A 50 -2.40 -0.28 -3.57
C SER A 50 -2.24 -1.81 -3.66
N ALA A 51 -1.96 -2.32 -4.85
CA ALA A 51 -1.66 -3.74 -5.06
C ALA A 51 -0.36 -4.15 -4.36
N ALA A 52 0.68 -3.31 -4.42
CA ALA A 52 1.94 -3.57 -3.72
C ALA A 52 1.73 -3.61 -2.20
N MET A 53 0.95 -2.68 -1.63
CA MET A 53 0.62 -2.69 -0.20
C MET A 53 -0.17 -3.94 0.20
N LEU A 54 -1.12 -4.37 -0.62
CA LEU A 54 -1.83 -5.64 -0.42
C LEU A 54 -0.87 -6.84 -0.47
N ASN A 55 0.04 -6.88 -1.45
CA ASN A 55 1.01 -7.98 -1.56
C ASN A 55 1.95 -8.05 -0.35
N VAL A 56 2.35 -6.91 0.20
CA VAL A 56 3.12 -6.86 1.45
C VAL A 56 2.29 -7.42 2.61
N ALA A 57 1.01 -7.03 2.74
CA ALA A 57 0.12 -7.56 3.77
C ALA A 57 -0.06 -9.09 3.70
N LEU A 58 0.01 -9.64 2.49
CA LEU A 58 -0.09 -11.08 2.20
C LEU A 58 1.26 -11.82 2.26
N GLY A 59 2.37 -11.13 2.55
CA GLY A 59 3.71 -11.73 2.54
C GLY A 59 4.24 -12.12 1.16
N LYS A 60 3.62 -11.63 0.07
CA LYS A 60 4.02 -11.89 -1.32
C LYS A 60 5.08 -10.92 -1.85
N GLN A 61 5.28 -9.81 -1.15
CA GLN A 61 6.18 -8.74 -1.53
C GLN A 61 6.84 -8.16 -0.28
N THR A 62 8.07 -7.66 -0.39
CA THR A 62 8.79 -7.06 0.74
C THR A 62 8.36 -5.61 0.94
N LYS A 63 8.35 -5.15 2.20
CA LYS A 63 8.07 -3.74 2.53
C LYS A 63 9.02 -2.77 1.85
N TYR A 64 10.30 -3.14 1.74
CA TYR A 64 11.32 -2.32 1.08
C TYR A 64 10.96 -2.03 -0.38
N SER A 65 10.48 -3.03 -1.14
CA SER A 65 10.05 -2.80 -2.52
C SER A 65 8.82 -1.89 -2.63
N LEU A 66 7.92 -1.90 -1.64
CA LEU A 66 6.81 -0.96 -1.58
C LEU A 66 7.30 0.47 -1.29
N VAL A 67 8.25 0.63 -0.37
CA VAL A 67 8.86 1.93 -0.08
C VAL A 67 9.57 2.50 -1.31
N GLU A 68 10.33 1.69 -2.04
CA GLU A 68 10.98 2.09 -3.29
C GLU A 68 9.95 2.51 -4.35
N LEU A 69 8.88 1.74 -4.51
CA LEU A 69 7.78 2.07 -5.43
C LEU A 69 7.10 3.40 -5.06
N VAL A 70 6.85 3.64 -3.78
CA VAL A 70 6.23 4.89 -3.33
C VAL A 70 7.19 6.07 -3.56
N LYS A 71 8.49 5.91 -3.30
CA LYS A 71 9.51 6.94 -3.54
C LYS A 71 9.68 7.25 -5.02
N SER A 72 9.66 6.26 -5.90
CA SER A 72 9.80 6.48 -7.35
C SER A 72 8.62 7.26 -7.92
N LYS A 73 7.42 7.07 -7.35
CA LYS A 73 6.19 7.77 -7.75
C LYS A 73 6.00 9.16 -7.13
N GLN A 74 6.71 9.45 -6.04
CA GLN A 74 6.66 10.73 -5.34
C GLN A 74 7.85 11.64 -5.66
N SER A 75 8.92 11.09 -6.23
CA SER A 75 10.05 11.88 -6.67
C SER A 75 9.59 12.81 -7.80
N PRO A 76 9.77 14.14 -7.68
CA PRO A 76 9.57 15.02 -8.80
C PRO A 76 10.61 14.62 -9.84
N VAL A 77 10.15 14.16 -11.01
CA VAL A 77 11.01 14.03 -12.19
C VAL A 77 11.75 15.36 -12.31
N HIS A 78 13.04 15.37 -11.97
CA HIS A 78 13.90 16.51 -12.26
C HIS A 78 14.04 16.51 -13.79
N MET A 79 13.22 17.34 -14.43
CA MET A 79 13.35 17.74 -15.82
C MET A 79 13.62 19.24 -15.83
#